data_AF-A0A8T2I5K4-F1
#
_entry.id   AF-A0A8T2I5K4-F1
#
_cell.length_a   1.000
_cell.length_b   1.000
_cell.length_c   1.000
_cell.angle_alpha   90.00
_cell.angle_beta   90.00
_cell.angle_gamma   90.00
#
_symmetry.space_group_name_H-M   'P 1'
#
loop_
_entity.id
_entity.type
_entity.pdbx_description
1 polymer ?
#
loop_
_entity_poly.entity_id
_entity_poly.type
_entity_poly.pdbx_seq_one_letter_code
_entity_poly.pdbx_strand_id
1 'polypeptide(L)'
;MDLTPPGESFRADYRPAANAATASSSSLPSSESFKLLQWNIERGYKLQRIITELGNINADVISLQEVDVGCERTGSLNIGLEIAKALKLNYIFLSEFEELRSPLRQPQEQGGGAHGNAILTKFDVTDVTIVPHRYVKGAV
;
A
#
# COMPACT_ATOMS: atom_id res chain seq x y z
N MET A 1 -6.94 -14.57 5.89
CA MET A 1 -6.15 -14.29 4.68
C MET A 1 -4.72 -14.59 5.06
N ASP A 2 -4.03 -15.41 4.29
CA ASP A 2 -2.65 -15.77 4.61
C ASP A 2 -1.76 -14.53 4.49
N LEU A 3 -0.79 -14.42 5.39
CA LEU A 3 0.11 -13.27 5.42
C LEU A 3 1.04 -13.31 4.21
N THR A 4 1.21 -12.17 3.52
CA THR A 4 2.15 -12.07 2.41
C THR A 4 3.59 -12.22 2.92
N PRO A 5 4.35 -13.23 2.46
CA PRO A 5 5.71 -13.47 2.94
C PRO A 5 6.65 -12.29 2.65
N PRO A 6 7.68 -12.06 3.48
CA PRO A 6 8.70 -11.04 3.21
C PRO A 6 9.34 -11.21 1.82
N GLY A 7 9.47 -10.11 1.09
CA GLY A 7 10.00 -10.09 -0.28
C GLY A 7 8.99 -10.50 -1.36
N GLU A 8 7.73 -10.76 -0.99
CA GLU A 8 6.63 -11.01 -1.92
C GLU A 8 5.64 -9.85 -1.94
N SER A 9 4.83 -9.80 -3.00
CA SER A 9 3.79 -8.79 -3.17
C SER A 9 2.39 -9.39 -3.18
N PHE A 10 1.44 -8.63 -2.66
CA PHE A 10 0.01 -8.89 -2.78
C PHE A 10 -0.66 -7.81 -3.63
N ARG A 11 -1.66 -8.17 -4.43
CA ARG A 11 -2.40 -7.24 -5.26
C ARG A 11 -3.91 -7.43 -5.14
N ALA A 12 -4.65 -6.32 -5.13
CA ALA A 12 -6.10 -6.28 -5.24
C ALA A 12 -6.54 -5.05 -6.04
N ASP A 13 -7.67 -5.15 -6.76
CA ASP A 13 -8.24 -4.03 -7.50
C ASP A 13 -9.65 -3.72 -6.99
N TYR A 14 -9.82 -2.51 -6.44
CA TYR A 14 -11.11 -2.02 -5.93
C TYR A 14 -11.71 -0.91 -6.80
N ARG A 15 -11.13 -0.65 -7.98
CA ARG A 15 -11.73 0.29 -8.94
C ARG A 15 -13.04 -0.29 -9.49
N PRO A 16 -14.04 0.55 -9.82
CA PRO A 16 -15.25 0.08 -10.50
C PRO A 16 -14.92 -0.63 -11.81
N ALA A 17 -15.65 -1.68 -12.17
CA ALA A 17 -15.40 -2.47 -13.40
C ALA A 17 -15.36 -1.63 -14.68
N ALA A 18 -16.13 -0.55 -14.76
CA ALA A 18 -16.12 0.40 -15.87
C ALA A 18 -14.76 1.10 -16.06
N ASN A 19 -13.98 1.26 -14.98
CA ASN A 19 -12.68 1.93 -14.95
C ASN A 19 -11.50 0.94 -15.15
N ALA A 20 -11.73 -0.37 -14.95
CA ALA A 20 -10.72 -1.41 -15.19
C ALA A 20 -10.64 -1.84 -16.66
N ALA A 21 -11.64 -1.49 -17.48
CA ALA A 21 -11.71 -1.86 -18.89
C ALA A 21 -11.45 -0.70 -19.87
N THR A 22 -11.37 0.55 -19.38
CA THR A 22 -11.28 1.76 -20.22
C THR A 22 -9.86 2.17 -20.61
N ALA A 23 -8.81 1.52 -20.10
CA ALA A 23 -7.42 1.88 -20.42
C ALA A 23 -6.98 1.48 -21.84
N SER A 24 -7.80 0.72 -22.58
CA SER A 24 -7.42 0.21 -23.90
C SER A 24 -7.72 1.15 -25.08
N SER A 25 -8.49 2.23 -24.93
CA SER A 25 -8.86 3.05 -26.10
C SER A 25 -9.42 4.46 -25.85
N SER A 26 -8.81 5.29 -25.00
CA SER A 26 -9.07 6.73 -25.07
C SER A 26 -7.78 7.52 -24.88
N SER A 27 -7.50 8.37 -25.86
CA SER A 27 -6.41 9.35 -25.86
C SER A 27 -6.29 10.02 -24.48
N LEU A 28 -5.10 9.95 -23.89
CA LEU A 28 -4.76 10.71 -22.68
C LEU A 28 -5.18 12.17 -22.91
N PRO A 29 -6.01 12.77 -22.03
CA PRO A 29 -6.49 14.11 -22.26
C PRO A 29 -5.28 15.06 -22.32
N SER A 30 -5.30 15.99 -23.27
CA SER A 30 -4.14 16.76 -23.73
C SER A 30 -3.61 17.82 -22.76
N SER A 31 -3.92 17.70 -21.46
CA SER A 31 -3.31 18.48 -20.37
C SER A 31 -3.75 17.95 -18.99
N GLU A 32 -3.56 16.67 -18.69
CA GLU A 32 -3.75 16.21 -17.30
C GLU A 32 -2.44 16.25 -16.52
N SER A 33 -2.39 17.10 -15.50
CA SER A 33 -1.31 17.09 -14.52
C SER A 33 -1.35 15.78 -13.74
N PHE A 34 -0.27 15.00 -13.79
CA PHE A 34 -0.14 13.76 -13.01
C PHE A 34 0.20 14.07 -11.56
N LYS A 35 -0.61 13.57 -10.61
CA LYS A 35 -0.38 13.74 -9.17
C LYS A 35 0.17 12.46 -8.55
N LEU A 36 1.42 12.54 -8.10
CA LEU A 36 2.05 11.53 -7.24
C LEU A 36 2.09 12.03 -5.80
N LEU A 37 1.57 11.23 -4.87
CA LEU A 37 1.74 11.45 -3.44
C LEU A 37 2.65 10.37 -2.85
N GLN A 38 3.57 10.77 -2.00
CA GLN A 38 4.35 9.88 -1.16
C GLN A 38 4.13 10.23 0.31
N TRP A 39 3.90 9.23 1.16
CA TRP A 39 3.68 9.44 2.59
C TRP A 39 3.99 8.19 3.42
N ASN A 40 4.86 8.33 4.43
CA ASN A 40 4.96 7.38 5.53
C ASN A 40 3.79 7.59 6.50
N ILE A 41 2.92 6.59 6.63
CA ILE A 41 1.66 6.69 7.38
C ILE A 41 1.74 6.15 8.81
N GLU A 42 2.96 5.87 9.30
CA GLU A 42 3.23 5.40 10.66
C GLU A 42 2.31 4.23 11.05
N ARG A 43 2.43 3.11 10.31
CA ARG A 43 1.67 1.86 10.50
C ARG A 43 0.17 1.97 10.22
N GLY A 44 -0.36 3.17 9.97
CA GLY A 44 -1.78 3.39 9.77
C GLY A 44 -2.58 3.60 11.06
N TYR A 45 -1.97 4.02 12.17
CA TYR A 45 -2.66 4.24 13.45
C TYR A 45 -3.91 5.11 13.37
N LYS A 46 -3.94 6.05 12.41
CA LYS A 46 -5.05 6.98 12.20
C LYS A 46 -5.78 6.70 10.89
N LEU A 47 -6.06 5.44 10.58
CA LEU A 47 -6.63 4.95 9.32
C LEU A 47 -7.72 5.87 8.73
N GLN A 48 -8.75 6.22 9.49
CA GLN A 48 -9.84 7.05 8.96
C GLN A 48 -9.37 8.46 8.56
N ARG A 49 -8.48 9.08 9.33
CA ARG A 49 -7.90 10.39 8.99
C ARG A 49 -6.99 10.30 7.77
N ILE A 50 -6.21 9.22 7.67
CA ILE A 50 -5.38 8.93 6.49
C ILE A 50 -6.26 8.80 5.25
N ILE A 51 -7.35 8.03 5.31
CA ILE A 51 -8.31 7.88 4.20
C ILE A 51 -8.90 9.24 3.80
N THR A 52 -9.36 10.04 4.77
CA THR A 52 -9.90 11.37 4.51
C THR A 52 -8.88 12.26 3.80
N GLU A 53 -7.64 12.31 4.29
CA GLU A 53 -6.59 13.17 3.72
C GLU A 53 -6.20 12.72 2.30
N LEU A 54 -5.98 11.42 2.11
CA LEU A 54 -5.69 10.85 0.79
C LEU A 54 -6.83 11.10 -0.21
N GLY A 55 -8.08 10.98 0.24
CA GLY A 55 -9.27 11.29 -0.56
C GLY A 55 -9.36 12.76 -0.95
N ASN A 56 -9.02 13.68 -0.05
CA ASN A 56 -9.00 15.12 -0.33
C ASN A 56 -7.90 15.49 -1.35
N ILE A 57 -6.72 14.89 -1.22
CA ILE A 57 -5.60 15.14 -2.15
C ILE A 57 -5.91 14.54 -3.53
N ASN A 58 -6.60 13.40 -3.57
CA ASN A 58 -7.06 12.73 -4.79
C ASN A 58 -5.93 12.49 -5.82
N ALA A 59 -4.79 12.01 -5.34
CA ALA A 59 -3.64 11.69 -6.20
C ALA A 59 -3.94 10.54 -7.16
N ASP A 60 -3.23 10.48 -8.29
CA ASP A 60 -3.39 9.43 -9.31
C ASP A 60 -2.58 8.18 -8.96
N VAL A 61 -1.44 8.39 -8.29
CA VAL A 61 -0.61 7.37 -7.68
C VAL A 61 -0.25 7.80 -6.26
N ILE A 62 -0.34 6.86 -5.32
CA ILE A 62 -0.03 7.03 -3.90
C ILE A 62 1.02 5.98 -3.53
N SER A 63 2.17 6.41 -3.04
CA SER A 63 3.23 5.55 -2.50
C SER A 63 3.29 5.69 -0.98
N LEU A 64 2.95 4.62 -0.27
CA LEU A 64 2.93 4.60 1.19
C LEU A 64 4.08 3.77 1.76
N GLN A 65 4.66 4.27 2.84
CA GLN A 65 5.63 3.55 3.69
C GLN A 65 5.01 3.29 5.06
N GLU A 66 5.58 2.32 5.76
CA GLU A 66 5.09 1.84 7.04
C GLU A 66 3.62 1.43 7.01
N VAL A 67 3.27 0.51 6.10
CA VAL A 67 1.93 -0.03 5.97
C VAL A 67 1.84 -1.38 6.69
N ASP A 68 0.98 -1.46 7.71
CA ASP A 68 0.73 -2.71 8.43
C ASP A 68 -0.33 -3.57 7.72
N VAL A 69 -0.12 -4.89 7.77
CA VAL A 69 -1.08 -5.92 7.38
C VAL A 69 -1.19 -6.96 8.48
N GLY A 70 -2.35 -7.02 9.16
CA GLY A 70 -2.63 -8.07 10.14
C GLY A 70 -2.05 -7.84 11.54
N CYS A 71 -1.25 -6.79 11.76
CA CYS A 71 -0.68 -6.48 13.08
C CYS A 71 -1.78 -6.18 14.12
N GLU A 72 -1.64 -6.71 15.33
CA GLU A 72 -2.63 -6.55 16.41
C GLU A 72 -2.83 -5.07 16.79
N ARG A 73 -1.77 -4.27 16.74
CA ARG A 73 -1.81 -2.82 17.04
C ARG A 73 -2.75 -2.02 16.14
N THR A 74 -3.09 -2.55 14.96
CA THR A 74 -4.04 -1.94 14.03
C THR A 74 -5.36 -2.72 13.94
N GLY A 75 -5.66 -3.54 14.95
CA GLY A 75 -6.87 -4.38 14.98
C GLY A 75 -6.83 -5.50 13.95
N SER A 76 -5.62 -5.94 13.57
CA SER A 76 -5.38 -6.98 12.56
C SER A 76 -5.99 -6.67 11.20
N LEU A 77 -6.08 -5.38 10.86
CA LEU A 77 -6.53 -4.90 9.56
C LEU A 77 -5.41 -4.97 8.52
N ASN A 78 -5.80 -5.06 7.25
CA ASN A 78 -4.91 -4.76 6.13
C ASN A 78 -5.06 -3.28 5.77
N ILE A 79 -4.15 -2.43 6.26
CA ILE A 79 -4.29 -0.98 6.20
C ILE A 79 -4.38 -0.48 4.77
N GLY A 80 -3.47 -0.93 3.89
CA GLY A 80 -3.48 -0.54 2.49
C GLY A 80 -4.75 -1.00 1.76
N LEU A 81 -5.27 -2.19 2.07
CA LEU A 81 -6.51 -2.72 1.50
C LEU A 81 -7.74 -1.89 1.92
N GLU A 82 -7.82 -1.48 3.18
CA GLU A 82 -8.91 -0.63 3.67
C GLU A 82 -8.87 0.76 3.02
N ILE A 83 -7.68 1.33 2.81
CA ILE A 83 -7.51 2.56 2.04
C ILE A 83 -7.96 2.35 0.59
N ALA A 84 -7.52 1.27 -0.05
CA ALA A 84 -7.85 0.97 -1.45
C ALA A 84 -9.34 0.79 -1.68
N LYS A 85 -10.03 0.09 -0.78
CA LYS A 85 -11.50 -0.05 -0.79
C LYS A 85 -12.19 1.30 -0.67
N ALA A 86 -11.79 2.10 0.32
CA ALA A 86 -12.41 3.39 0.59
C ALA A 86 -12.25 4.37 -0.58
N LEU A 87 -11.08 4.38 -1.22
CA LEU A 87 -10.74 5.29 -2.32
C LEU A 87 -10.99 4.69 -3.71
N LYS A 88 -11.42 3.42 -3.79
CA LYS A 88 -11.67 2.66 -5.03
C LYS A 88 -10.44 2.66 -5.95
N LEU A 89 -9.31 2.21 -5.43
CA LEU A 89 -8.02 2.17 -6.14
C LEU A 89 -7.53 0.73 -6.38
N ASN A 90 -6.65 0.58 -7.36
CA ASN A 90 -5.77 -0.59 -7.45
C ASN A 90 -4.77 -0.53 -6.30
N TYR A 91 -4.38 -1.67 -5.75
CA TYR A 91 -3.52 -1.79 -4.58
C TYR A 91 -2.48 -2.86 -4.78
N ILE A 92 -1.23 -2.48 -4.55
CA ILE A 92 -0.08 -3.37 -4.49
C ILE A 92 0.55 -3.18 -3.10
N PHE A 93 0.74 -4.28 -2.39
CA PHE A 93 1.51 -4.33 -1.16
C PHE A 93 2.80 -5.08 -1.40
N LEU A 94 3.91 -4.59 -0.86
CA LEU A 94 5.16 -5.32 -0.74
C LEU A 94 5.41 -5.56 0.75
N SER A 95 5.50 -6.83 1.13
CA SER A 95 5.89 -7.23 2.48
C SER A 95 7.41 -7.08 2.62
N GLU A 96 7.86 -6.21 3.52
CA GLU A 96 9.30 -6.06 3.82
C GLU A 96 9.75 -7.09 4.86
N PHE A 97 8.97 -7.23 5.94
CA PHE A 97 9.25 -8.17 7.02
C PHE A 97 7.98 -8.55 7.79
N GLU A 98 8.07 -9.69 8.47
CA GLU A 98 7.07 -10.11 9.44
C GLU A 98 7.32 -9.38 10.78
N GLU A 99 6.29 -8.75 11.29
CA GLU A 99 6.27 -8.16 12.62
C GLU A 99 5.83 -9.21 13.63
N LEU A 100 6.79 -9.77 14.35
CA LEU A 100 6.51 -10.83 15.31
C LEU A 100 5.71 -10.34 16.51
N ARG A 101 4.76 -11.17 16.94
CA ARG A 101 4.08 -10.97 18.22
C ARG A 101 5.06 -11.17 19.38
N SER A 102 5.03 -10.29 20.38
CA SER A 102 5.87 -10.43 21.58
C SER A 102 5.14 -10.01 22.85
N PRO A 103 5.20 -10.80 23.95
CA PRO A 103 4.62 -10.42 25.23
C PRO A 103 5.33 -9.21 25.89
N LEU A 104 6.49 -8.81 25.38
CA LEU A 104 7.25 -7.65 25.88
C LEU A 104 6.79 -6.32 25.26
N ARG A 105 6.01 -6.35 24.18
CA ARG A 105 5.53 -5.15 23.49
C ARG A 105 4.24 -4.64 24.11
N GLN A 106 4.10 -3.32 24.18
CA GLN A 106 2.82 -2.69 24.52
C GLN A 106 1.79 -2.97 23.42
N PRO A 107 0.48 -2.95 23.73
CA PRO A 107 -0.57 -3.20 22.74
C PRO A 107 -0.45 -2.33 21.48
N GLN A 108 -0.03 -1.06 21.63
CA GLN A 108 0.13 -0.12 20.53
C GLN A 108 1.33 -0.45 19.62
N GLU A 109 2.25 -1.29 20.06
CA GLU A 109 3.45 -1.68 19.31
C GLU A 109 3.38 -3.13 18.84
N GLN A 110 2.31 -3.85 19.21
CA GLN A 110 2.19 -5.28 19.00
C GLN A 110 2.21 -5.66 17.52
N GLY A 111 2.97 -6.72 17.21
CA GLY A 111 3.04 -7.32 15.88
C GLY A 111 1.92 -8.32 15.65
N GLY A 112 2.25 -9.47 15.05
CA GLY A 112 1.31 -10.51 14.60
C GLY A 112 0.93 -10.41 13.13
N GLY A 113 1.70 -9.66 12.33
CA GLY A 113 1.39 -9.41 10.92
C GLY A 113 2.62 -9.07 10.11
N ALA A 114 2.43 -8.41 8.97
CA ALA A 114 3.48 -7.95 8.07
C ALA A 114 3.54 -6.43 8.07
N HIS A 115 4.72 -5.93 7.71
CA HIS A 115 4.98 -4.51 7.54
C HIS A 115 5.69 -4.29 6.21
N GLY A 116 5.39 -3.18 5.55
CA GLY A 116 6.12 -2.81 4.34
C GLY A 116 5.56 -1.60 3.60
N ASN A 117 5.65 -1.64 2.28
CA ASN A 117 5.28 -0.53 1.41
C ASN A 117 4.02 -0.85 0.60
N ALA A 118 3.32 0.19 0.18
CA ALA A 118 2.20 0.07 -0.73
C ALA A 118 2.25 1.07 -1.88
N ILE A 119 1.72 0.66 -3.02
CA ILE A 119 1.36 1.54 -4.13
C ILE A 119 -0.15 1.40 -4.34
N LEU A 120 -0.85 2.54 -4.36
CA LEU A 120 -2.25 2.62 -4.75
C LEU A 120 -2.39 3.50 -5.98
N THR A 121 -3.25 3.13 -6.92
CA THR A 121 -3.37 3.87 -8.17
C THR A 121 -4.75 3.77 -8.84
N LYS A 122 -5.10 4.81 -9.60
CA LYS A 122 -6.26 4.81 -10.50
C LYS A 122 -6.02 4.02 -11.79
N PHE A 123 -4.76 3.71 -12.12
CA PHE A 123 -4.36 3.09 -13.37
C PHE A 123 -4.30 1.56 -13.32
N ASP A 124 -4.23 0.96 -14.51
CA ASP A 124 -3.94 -0.45 -14.65
C ASP A 124 -2.47 -0.70 -14.33
N VAL A 125 -2.22 -1.70 -13.49
CA VAL A 125 -0.89 -2.18 -13.20
C VAL A 125 -0.67 -3.41 -14.08
N THR A 126 0.25 -3.32 -15.03
CA THR A 126 0.55 -4.41 -15.96
C THR A 126 1.61 -5.36 -15.41
N ASP A 127 2.54 -4.83 -14.62
CA ASP A 127 3.63 -5.60 -14.00
C ASP A 127 3.98 -5.05 -12.61
N VAL A 128 4.50 -5.91 -11.74
CA VAL A 128 5.00 -5.56 -10.41
C VAL A 128 6.41 -6.13 -10.25
N THR A 129 7.39 -5.23 -10.16
CA THR A 129 8.79 -5.59 -9.91
C THR A 129 9.19 -5.23 -8.49
N ILE A 130 9.79 -6.17 -7.79
CA ILE A 130 10.39 -5.97 -6.46
C ILE A 130 11.89 -5.79 -6.63
N VAL A 131 12.42 -4.67 -6.11
CA VAL A 131 13.87 -4.40 -6.13
C VAL A 131 14.43 -4.77 -4.76
N PRO A 132 15.10 -5.93 -4.61
CA PRO A 132 15.69 -6.30 -3.33
C PRO A 132 16.89 -5.40 -3.03
N HIS A 133 16.96 -4.88 -1.80
CA HIS A 133 18.17 -4.21 -1.34
C HIS A 133 19.31 -5.24 -1.25
N ARG A 134 20.35 -5.04 -2.05
CA ARG A 134 21.55 -5.87 -2.04
C ARG A 134 22.69 -5.08 -1.42
N TYR A 135 23.16 -5.52 -0.25
CA TYR A 135 24.42 -5.01 0.28
C TYR A 135 25.57 -5.58 -0.56
N VAL A 136 26.27 -4.70 -1.31
CA VAL A 136 27.52 -5.07 -1.97
C VAL A 136 28.67 -4.71 -1.04
N LYS A 137 29.30 -5.72 -0.45
CA LYS A 137 30.45 -5.55 0.44
C LYS A 137 31.62 -4.93 -0.36
N GLY A 138 32.08 -3.74 0.04
CA GLY A 138 33.23 -3.04 -0.57
C GLY A 138 32.92 -1.77 -1.38
N ALA A 139 31.68 -1.28 -1.36
CA ALA A 139 31.32 0.02 -1.93
C ALA A 139 31.43 1.16 -0.89
N VAL A 140 32.60 1.32 -0.26
CA VAL A 140 33.15 2.59 0.30
C VAL A 140 34.66 2.44 0.36
#